data_AF-A0A4R4XTF4-F1
#
_entry.id   AF-A0A4R4XTF4-F1
#
_cell.length_a   1.000
_cell.length_b   1.000
_cell.length_c   1.000
_cell.angle_alpha   90.00
_cell.angle_beta   90.00
_cell.angle_gamma   90.00
#
_symmetry.space_group_name_H-M   'P 1'
#
loop_
_entity.id
_entity.type
_entity.pdbx_description
1 polymer ?
#
loop_
_entity_poly.entity_id
_entity_poly.type
_entity_poly.pdbx_seq_one_letter_code
_entity_poly.pdbx_strand_id
1 'polypeptide(L)'
;MNPARHLDDLADALAFAGWSCLPRYDETPPLLRVVSPSLPRIGESISVKAGVGGVPWFISSTGDPLTPCHDLTGACLEISTRLAPFVTAARLPEIRSRRRRRVPFLTRWR
;
A
#
# COMPACT_ATOMS: atom_id res chain seq x y z
N MET A 1 1.94 15.93 19.86
CA MET A 1 2.25 15.16 18.63
C MET A 1 1.37 15.69 17.52
N ASN A 2 1.93 16.02 16.35
CA ASN A 2 1.16 16.50 15.18
C ASN A 2 1.21 15.40 14.09
N PRO A 3 0.17 14.56 13.98
CA PRO A 3 0.13 13.46 13.02
C PRO A 3 0.28 13.91 11.57
N ALA A 4 -0.38 15.00 11.17
CA ALA A 4 -0.35 15.50 9.79
C ALA A 4 1.08 15.84 9.36
N ARG A 5 1.83 16.56 10.22
CA ARG A 5 3.24 16.89 9.94
C ARG A 5 4.10 15.64 9.70
N HIS A 6 3.97 14.60 10.53
CA HIS A 6 4.73 13.37 10.33
C HIS A 6 4.32 12.64 9.04
N LEU A 7 3.04 12.73 8.65
CA LEU A 7 2.55 12.18 7.40
C LEU A 7 3.01 13.00 6.19
N ASP A 8 3.19 14.31 6.29
CA ASP A 8 3.80 15.15 5.25
C ASP A 8 5.27 14.77 5.05
N ASP A 9 6.05 14.69 6.15
CA ASP A 9 7.47 14.29 6.11
C ASP A 9 7.63 12.90 5.45
N LEU A 10 6.72 11.97 5.74
CA LEU A 10 6.67 10.66 5.11
C LEU A 10 6.26 10.72 3.63
N ALA A 11 5.29 11.57 3.29
CA ALA A 11 4.82 11.73 1.91
C ALA A 11 5.94 12.22 0.99
N ASP A 12 6.75 13.17 1.45
CA ASP A 12 7.91 13.68 0.73
C ASP A 12 8.96 12.58 0.51
N ALA A 13 9.29 11.81 1.57
CA ALA A 13 10.25 10.71 1.48
C ALA A 13 9.79 9.60 0.52
N LEU A 14 8.50 9.24 0.57
CA LEU A 14 7.90 8.25 -0.32
C LEU A 14 7.80 8.74 -1.76
N ALA A 15 7.48 10.02 -1.97
CA ALA A 15 7.47 10.63 -3.29
C ALA A 15 8.88 10.61 -3.92
N PHE A 16 9.91 10.91 -3.14
CA PHE A 16 11.30 10.77 -3.56
C PHE A 16 11.66 9.32 -3.93
N ALA A 17 11.11 8.34 -3.20
CA ALA A 17 11.25 6.91 -3.50
C ALA A 17 10.37 6.42 -4.68
N GLY A 18 9.61 7.30 -5.32
CA GLY A 18 8.80 6.98 -6.51
C GLY A 18 7.40 6.45 -6.22
N TRP A 19 6.90 6.57 -4.99
CA TRP A 19 5.51 6.27 -4.66
C TRP A 19 4.61 7.49 -4.88
N SER A 20 3.32 7.25 -5.13
CA SER A 20 2.32 8.32 -5.14
C SER A 20 1.63 8.39 -3.79
N CYS A 21 1.54 9.60 -3.24
CA CYS A 21 0.99 9.86 -1.92
C CYS A 21 -0.26 10.73 -2.03
N LEU A 22 -1.33 10.34 -1.34
CA LEU A 22 -2.61 11.03 -1.31
C LEU A 22 -2.95 11.34 0.16
N PRO A 23 -2.73 12.58 0.61
CA PRO A 23 -3.13 13.03 1.94
C PRO A 23 -4.63 12.85 2.18
N ARG A 24 -4.99 12.41 3.38
CA ARG A 24 -6.37 12.31 3.87
C ARG A 24 -6.43 12.81 5.31
N TYR A 25 -6.06 14.06 5.49
CA TYR A 25 -5.87 14.64 6.83
C TYR A 25 -7.17 15.09 7.50
N ASP A 26 -8.26 15.17 6.73
CA ASP A 26 -9.61 15.38 7.27
C ASP A 26 -10.21 14.12 7.92
N GLU A 27 -9.57 12.95 7.77
CA GLU A 27 -9.98 11.72 8.45
C GLU A 27 -9.57 11.73 9.94
N THR A 28 -10.28 10.96 10.78
CA THR A 28 -9.94 10.78 12.21
C THR A 28 -9.67 9.30 12.50
N PRO A 29 -8.40 8.89 12.71
CA PRO A 29 -7.18 9.72 12.68
C PRO A 29 -6.77 10.15 11.25
N PRO A 30 -5.94 11.21 11.10
CA PRO A 30 -5.37 11.59 9.82
C PRO A 30 -4.62 10.43 9.16
N LEU A 31 -4.80 10.26 7.85
CA LEU A 31 -4.16 9.19 7.07
C LEU A 31 -3.35 9.74 5.90
N LEU A 32 -2.35 8.97 5.49
CA LEU A 32 -1.66 9.10 4.20
C LEU A 32 -1.91 7.84 3.37
N ARG A 33 -2.51 7.97 2.19
CA ARG A 33 -2.68 6.86 1.26
C ARG A 33 -1.49 6.80 0.30
N VAL A 34 -0.72 5.72 0.38
CA VAL A 34 0.44 5.45 -0.47
C VAL A 34 0.02 4.46 -1.55
N VAL A 35 0.30 4.73 -2.83
CA VAL A 35 -0.09 3.85 -3.94
C VAL A 35 1.03 3.72 -4.97
N SER A 36 1.06 2.57 -5.65
CA SER A 36 1.93 2.38 -6.81
C SER A 36 1.50 3.32 -7.94
N PRO A 37 2.41 4.15 -8.50
CA PRO A 37 2.05 5.06 -9.59
C PRO A 37 1.58 4.31 -10.85
N SER A 38 2.17 3.15 -11.12
CA SER A 38 1.79 2.30 -12.25
C SER A 38 0.51 1.48 -12.02
N LEU A 39 0.11 1.31 -10.75
CA LEU A 39 -1.01 0.46 -10.35
C LEU A 39 -1.76 1.09 -9.16
N PRO A 40 -2.58 2.14 -9.38
CA PRO A 40 -3.20 2.90 -8.28
C PRO A 40 -4.13 2.10 -7.36
N ARG A 41 -4.52 0.88 -7.77
CA ARG A 41 -5.30 -0.05 -6.94
C ARG A 41 -4.45 -0.73 -5.85
N ILE A 42 -3.14 -0.78 -6.02
CA ILE A 42 -2.19 -1.36 -5.06
C ILE A 42 -1.61 -0.23 -4.22
N GLY A 43 -1.79 -0.34 -2.91
CA GLY A 43 -1.33 0.66 -1.96
C GLY A 43 -1.73 0.35 -0.53
N GLU A 44 -1.35 1.23 0.39
CA GLU A 44 -1.54 1.10 1.82
C GLU A 44 -1.93 2.45 2.42
N SER A 45 -2.73 2.44 3.49
CA SER A 45 -3.03 3.64 4.25
C SER A 45 -2.20 3.65 5.52
N ILE A 46 -1.50 4.75 5.78
CA ILE A 46 -0.63 4.95 6.93
C ILE A 46 -1.26 5.97 7.87
N SER A 47 -1.28 5.66 9.16
CA SER A 47 -1.69 6.56 10.23
C SER A 47 -0.54 6.77 11.20
N VAL A 48 -0.73 7.67 12.17
CA VAL A 48 0.29 8.01 13.15
C VAL A 48 -0.33 7.91 14.55
N LYS A 49 0.30 7.12 15.44
CA LYS A 49 -0.16 6.91 16.83
C LYS A 49 0.99 7.06 17.82
N ALA A 50 0.68 7.45 19.05
CA ALA A 50 1.66 7.43 20.13
C ALA A 50 2.00 5.97 20.52
N GLY A 51 3.28 5.63 20.51
CA GLY A 51 3.81 4.38 21.02
C GLY A 51 4.22 4.49 22.49
N VAL A 52 4.96 3.49 22.98
CA VAL A 52 5.48 3.46 24.36
C VAL A 52 6.37 4.68 24.62
N GLY A 53 6.15 5.34 25.76
CA GLY A 53 6.88 6.56 26.12
C GLY A 53 6.46 7.81 25.32
N GLY A 54 5.36 7.75 24.56
CA GLY A 54 4.85 8.88 23.80
C GLY A 54 5.60 9.15 22.48
N VAL A 55 6.54 8.28 22.11
CA VAL A 55 7.24 8.36 20.82
C VAL A 55 6.21 8.17 19.70
N PRO A 56 6.16 9.02 18.67
CA PRO A 56 5.23 8.85 17.56
C PRO A 56 5.67 7.70 16.65
N TRP A 57 4.72 6.86 16.20
CA TRP A 57 4.96 5.74 15.29
C TRP A 57 4.05 5.82 14.06
N PHE A 58 4.60 5.40 12.91
CA PHE A 58 3.79 5.09 11.74
C PHE A 58 3.10 3.74 11.92
N ILE A 59 1.83 3.69 11.56
CA ILE A 59 0.97 2.52 11.75
C ILE A 59 0.33 2.16 10.41
N SER A 60 0.41 0.90 10.02
CA SER A 60 -0.23 0.37 8.82
C SER A 60 -1.75 0.39 8.89
N SER A 61 -2.40 0.13 7.75
CA SER A 61 -3.86 -0.04 7.71
C SER A 61 -4.33 -1.27 8.49
N THR A 62 -3.44 -2.23 8.76
CA THR A 62 -3.72 -3.40 9.62
C THR A 62 -3.66 -3.07 11.11
N GLY A 63 -3.13 -1.91 11.47
CA GLY A 63 -2.92 -1.49 12.86
C GLY A 63 -1.54 -1.86 13.42
N ASP A 64 -0.68 -2.50 12.62
CA ASP A 64 0.66 -2.89 13.02
C ASP A 64 1.61 -1.68 13.03
N PRO A 65 2.46 -1.53 14.07
CA PRO A 65 3.51 -0.52 14.06
C PRO A 65 4.54 -0.85 12.98
N LEU A 66 4.97 0.19 12.26
CA LEU A 66 6.05 0.12 11.27
C LEU A 66 7.37 0.48 11.94
N THR A 67 7.59 1.79 12.11
CA THR A 67 8.79 2.38 12.69
C THR A 67 8.44 3.70 13.39
N PRO A 68 9.27 4.22 14.32
CA PRO A 68 9.10 5.56 14.85
C PRO A 68 9.11 6.64 13.75
N CYS A 69 8.35 7.72 13.93
CA CYS A 69 8.21 8.75 12.89
C CYS A 69 9.48 9.53 12.55
N HIS A 70 10.55 9.41 13.35
CA HIS A 70 11.85 10.01 13.05
C HIS A 70 12.70 9.16 12.10
N ASP A 71 12.32 7.90 11.85
CA ASP A 71 12.99 6.98 10.93
C ASP A 71 12.25 6.90 9.59
N LEU A 72 12.35 7.97 8.80
CA LEU A 72 11.71 8.04 7.48
C LEU A 72 12.28 7.02 6.50
N THR A 73 13.58 6.74 6.59
CA THR A 73 14.26 5.76 5.72
C THR A 73 13.75 4.36 5.99
N GLY A 74 13.68 3.94 7.26
CA GLY A 74 13.10 2.65 7.64
C GLY A 74 11.63 2.55 7.25
N ALA A 75 10.85 3.63 7.42
CA ALA A 75 9.44 3.66 7.02
C ALA A 75 9.28 3.42 5.51
N CYS A 76 10.07 4.10 4.68
CA CYS A 76 10.05 3.93 3.23
C CYS A 76 10.43 2.51 2.82
N LEU A 77 11.46 1.93 3.44
CA LEU A 77 11.90 0.57 3.17
C LEU A 77 10.83 -0.46 3.54
N GLU A 78 10.21 -0.31 4.71
CA GLU A 78 9.21 -1.25 5.20
C GLU A 78 7.93 -1.20 4.35
N ILE A 79 7.42 -0.01 4.07
CA ILE A 79 6.24 0.18 3.19
C ILE A 79 6.52 -0.39 1.80
N SER A 80 7.70 -0.11 1.23
CA SER A 80 8.09 -0.64 -0.08
C SER A 80 8.16 -2.16 -0.07
N THR A 81 8.72 -2.76 0.97
CA THR A 81 8.84 -4.21 1.13
C THR A 81 7.48 -4.87 1.26
N ARG A 82 6.55 -4.27 2.00
CA ARG A 82 5.18 -4.75 2.16
C ARG A 82 4.41 -4.70 0.83
N LEU A 83 4.56 -3.63 0.05
CA LEU A 83 3.82 -3.44 -1.20
C LEU A 83 4.43 -4.19 -2.41
N ALA A 84 5.73 -4.44 -2.42
CA ALA A 84 6.44 -5.03 -3.56
C ALA A 84 5.84 -6.36 -4.08
N PRO A 85 5.44 -7.33 -3.23
CA PRO A 85 4.83 -8.58 -3.69
C PRO A 85 3.52 -8.34 -4.45
N PHE A 86 2.69 -7.40 -3.99
CA PHE A 86 1.40 -7.09 -4.62
C PHE A 86 1.58 -6.36 -5.95
N VAL A 87 2.53 -5.42 -6.02
CA VAL A 87 2.90 -4.74 -7.27
C VAL A 87 3.43 -5.74 -8.30
N THR A 88 4.30 -6.66 -7.85
CA THR A 88 4.88 -7.70 -8.72
C THR A 88 3.81 -8.66 -9.24
N ALA A 89 2.94 -9.17 -8.35
CA ALA A 89 1.87 -10.08 -8.71
C ALA A 89 0.88 -9.45 -9.70
N ALA A 90 0.54 -8.18 -9.53
CA ALA A 90 -0.37 -7.45 -10.41
C ALA A 90 0.24 -7.14 -11.80
N ARG A 91 1.57 -7.15 -11.95
CA ARG A 91 2.26 -6.99 -13.24
C ARG A 91 2.38 -8.29 -14.02
N LEU A 92 2.28 -9.44 -13.36
CA LEU A 92 2.33 -10.72 -14.05
C LEU A 92 1.05 -10.88 -14.90
N PRO A 93 1.15 -11.17 -16.20
CA PRO A 93 -0.02 -11.52 -16.99
C PRO A 93 -0.68 -12.75 -16.36
N GLU A 94 -2.01 -12.72 -16.16
CA GLU A 94 -2.75 -13.88 -15.68
C GLU A 94 -2.51 -15.07 -16.63
N ILE A 95 -1.67 -16.03 -16.21
CA ILE A 95 -1.50 -17.32 -16.89
C ILE A 95 -2.79 -18.18 -16.79
N ARG A 96 -3.90 -17.65 -16.26
CA ARG A 96 -5.07 -18.42 -15.82
C ARG A 96 -6.36 -18.24 -16.62
N SER A 97 -6.34 -17.69 -17.83
CA SER A 97 -7.56 -17.59 -18.68
C SER A 97 -7.54 -18.44 -19.98
N ARG A 98 -6.60 -19.37 -20.16
CA ARG A 98 -6.61 -20.35 -21.28
C ARG A 98 -7.35 -21.67 -21.02
N ARG A 99 -8.12 -21.81 -19.93
CA ARG A 99 -9.01 -22.99 -19.71
C ARG A 99 -10.50 -22.65 -19.85
N ARG A 100 -10.88 -21.85 -20.84
CA ARG A 100 -12.24 -21.85 -21.39
C ARG A 100 -12.21 -22.01 -22.91
N ARG A 101 -12.40 -23.25 -23.36
CA ARG A 101 -13.31 -23.70 -24.44
C ARG A 101 -12.75 -24.96 -25.13
N ARG A 102 -13.30 -26.11 -24.75
CA ARG A 102 -13.67 -27.19 -25.68
C ARG A 102 -14.67 -28.10 -24.96
N VAL A 103 -15.93 -27.69 -24.92
CA VAL A 103 -17.02 -28.66 -24.92
C VAL A 103 -17.25 -28.99 -26.39
N PRO A 104 -16.97 -30.23 -26.85
CA PRO A 104 -17.44 -30.65 -28.15
C PRO A 104 -18.96 -30.81 -28.03
N PHE A 105 -19.68 -29.90 -28.67
CA PHE A 105 -21.07 -30.09 -29.02
C PHE A 105 -21.12 -31.27 -30.01
N LEU A 106 -21.32 -32.48 -29.49
CA LEU A 106 -21.71 -33.61 -30.33
C LEU A 106 -23.21 -33.46 -30.63
N THR A 107 -23.44 -32.97 -31.83
CA THR A 107 -24.71 -33.03 -32.56
C THR A 107 -25.27 -34.45 -32.57
N ARG A 108 -26.49 -34.57 -32.05
CA ARG A 108 -27.67 -35.20 -32.67
C ARG A 108 -27.43 -36.53 -33.41
N TRP A 109 -27.95 -37.62 -32.84
CA TRP A 109 -28.39 -38.78 -33.62
C TRP A 109 -29.87 -39.08 -33.33
N ARG A 110 -30.45 -39.68 -34.37
CA ARG A 110 -31.85 -39.88 -34.72
C ARG A 110 -32.59 -40.87 -33.82
#